data_AF-A0A931LRL5-F1
#
_entry.id   AF-A0A931LRL5-F1
#
_cell.length_a   1.000
_cell.length_b   1.000
_cell.length_c   1.000
_cell.angle_alpha   90.00
_cell.angle_beta   90.00
_cell.angle_gamma   90.00
#
_symmetry.space_group_name_H-M   'P 1'
#
loop_
_entity.id
_entity.type
_entity.pdbx_description
1 polymer ?
#
loop_
_entity_poly.entity_id
_entity_poly.type
_entity_poly.pdbx_seq_one_letter_code
_entity_poly.pdbx_strand_id
1 'polypeptide(L)'
;MVPLRATLARPAARSHPSAPTVLPRPTTLYDGGIWMHSAAERMLSRKLSNSQLQRTELLSVLEVARAATRAQPENAYWREMTALFLSELGKPQESLQALRDAQSCRTWNDVQTDRLQKERLAIETRAGSSQAWPYARVYFDRSDAPAVAIQQLLHHVADQAKMDSKDGLLLRYVVAKHGSLIRDGAKSLRAGRVGAEIVEEACRTVSSRTVRSVHRQLLARYDLINRLREAGFGQFASELNIIYRQNDNYLASVAYPDSDEFANQLGFQSVVLAALPSALLLTAVFGLLAFSLGSAIPRSDRLQAVFRYPTVFSVGVVLALLAYALTLLPLAGLALGLSGSFMIGLLGLTFVALLTLYFVLRTTASEQVLTALDYPRDVAFGPPMVAGLCLLIVGLVALAAPLWAFAQRLRTTLVLSMALRSFGSCIAITGVVAAILTAPIVVQLDHANRETLSQLVTNEPLFYTLRR
;
A
#
# COMPACT_ATOMS: atom_id res chain seq x y z
N MET A 1 26.51 -21.66 -1.64
CA MET A 1 25.59 -20.69 -0.99
C MET A 1 25.35 -19.55 -1.95
N VAL A 2 24.23 -19.58 -2.66
CA VAL A 2 23.86 -18.63 -3.71
C VAL A 2 22.99 -17.54 -3.07
N PRO A 3 23.32 -16.24 -3.17
CA PRO A 3 22.42 -15.21 -2.71
C PRO A 3 21.29 -15.08 -3.73
N LEU A 4 20.07 -15.42 -3.31
CA LEU A 4 18.84 -15.04 -4.00
C LEU A 4 18.74 -13.50 -4.02
N ARG A 5 19.41 -12.89 -5.00
CA ARG A 5 19.01 -11.57 -5.51
C ARG A 5 17.72 -11.79 -6.30
N ALA A 6 16.60 -11.83 -5.58
CA ALA A 6 15.39 -11.27 -6.14
C ALA A 6 15.68 -9.78 -6.34
N THR A 7 16.14 -9.41 -7.53
CA THR A 7 15.88 -8.10 -8.09
C THR A 7 14.38 -7.92 -8.02
N LEU A 8 13.90 -7.34 -6.91
CA LEU A 8 12.61 -6.69 -6.83
C LEU A 8 12.59 -5.76 -8.03
N ALA A 9 11.90 -6.17 -9.09
CA ALA A 9 11.48 -5.26 -10.13
C ALA A 9 10.87 -4.09 -9.36
N ARG A 10 11.43 -2.89 -9.58
CA ARG A 10 10.86 -1.64 -9.06
C ARG A 10 9.36 -1.76 -9.31
N PRO A 11 8.48 -1.79 -8.28
CA PRO A 11 7.06 -1.74 -8.55
C PRO A 11 6.87 -0.54 -9.47
N ALA A 12 6.23 -0.77 -10.62
CA ALA A 12 5.96 0.29 -11.59
C ALA A 12 5.47 1.50 -10.81
N ALA A 13 5.99 2.70 -11.15
CA ALA A 13 5.60 3.95 -10.49
C ALA A 13 4.08 3.91 -10.28
N ARG A 14 3.65 3.81 -9.02
CA ARG A 14 2.26 3.55 -8.66
C ARG A 14 1.42 4.54 -9.43
N SER A 15 0.56 4.05 -10.31
CA SER A 15 -0.34 4.90 -11.08
C SER A 15 -1.33 5.50 -10.10
N HIS A 16 -1.00 6.64 -9.51
CA HIS A 16 -1.99 7.50 -8.90
C HIS A 16 -3.12 7.69 -9.92
N PRO A 17 -4.39 7.78 -9.47
CA PRO A 17 -5.51 8.05 -10.35
C PRO A 17 -5.12 9.20 -11.28
N SER A 18 -5.08 8.89 -12.58
CA SER A 18 -4.55 9.70 -13.68
C SER A 18 -4.47 11.17 -13.31
N ALA A 19 -3.25 11.68 -13.09
CA ALA A 19 -3.01 13.07 -12.76
C ALA A 19 -3.89 13.96 -13.66
N PRO A 20 -4.72 14.86 -13.11
CA PRO A 20 -5.62 15.68 -13.91
C PRO A 20 -4.87 16.34 -15.05
N THR A 21 -5.38 16.23 -16.27
CA THR A 21 -4.78 16.86 -17.47
C THR A 21 -4.71 18.37 -17.34
N VAL A 22 -5.57 18.97 -16.51
CA VAL A 22 -5.51 20.37 -16.08
C VAL A 22 -5.73 20.41 -14.58
N LEU A 23 -4.68 20.75 -13.83
CA LEU A 23 -4.82 21.01 -12.40
C LEU A 23 -5.41 22.41 -12.19
N PRO A 24 -6.37 22.60 -11.26
CA PRO A 24 -6.85 23.93 -10.90
C PRO A 24 -5.73 24.73 -10.24
N ARG A 25 -5.64 26.05 -10.52
CA ARG A 25 -4.57 26.91 -9.97
C ARG A 25 -4.52 26.76 -8.44
N PRO A 26 -3.34 26.46 -7.87
CA PRO A 26 -3.24 26.16 -6.45
C PRO A 26 -3.48 27.44 -5.65
N THR A 27 -4.35 27.35 -4.64
CA THR A 27 -4.66 28.48 -3.74
C THR A 27 -3.89 28.39 -2.43
N THR A 28 -3.40 27.20 -2.11
CA THR A 28 -2.67 26.91 -0.88
C THR A 28 -1.33 26.23 -1.18
N LEU A 29 -0.41 26.24 -0.21
CA LEU A 29 0.84 25.47 -0.29
C LEU A 29 0.59 23.97 -0.43
N TYR A 30 -0.51 23.49 0.15
CA TYR A 30 -0.98 22.11 0.02
C TYR A 30 -1.28 21.78 -1.45
N ASP A 31 -2.05 22.64 -2.14
CA ASP A 31 -2.38 22.43 -3.55
C ASP A 31 -1.11 22.50 -4.40
N GLY A 32 -0.22 23.45 -4.07
CA GLY A 32 1.09 23.57 -4.71
C GLY A 32 1.93 22.30 -4.56
N GLY A 33 1.90 21.66 -3.39
CA GLY A 33 2.54 20.37 -3.14
C GLY A 33 1.99 19.29 -4.06
N ILE A 34 0.66 19.17 -4.21
CA ILE A 34 0.05 18.20 -5.14
C ILE A 34 0.55 18.43 -6.57
N TRP A 35 0.61 19.68 -7.03
CA TRP A 35 1.16 20.02 -8.34
C TRP A 35 2.60 19.54 -8.52
N MET A 36 3.46 19.72 -7.50
CA MET A 36 4.85 19.26 -7.55
C MET A 36 4.94 17.73 -7.65
N HIS A 37 4.13 17.00 -6.87
CA HIS A 37 4.08 15.53 -6.90
C HIS A 37 3.64 15.02 -8.28
N SER A 38 2.51 15.52 -8.78
CA SER A 38 1.97 15.11 -10.08
C SER A 38 2.94 15.45 -11.23
N ALA A 39 3.62 16.61 -11.17
CA ALA A 39 4.63 16.97 -12.15
C ALA A 39 5.83 16.01 -12.11
N ALA A 40 6.36 15.72 -10.92
CA ALA A 40 7.48 14.79 -10.74
C ALA A 40 7.12 13.37 -11.22
N GLU A 41 5.93 12.86 -10.90
CA GLU A 41 5.45 11.54 -11.36
C GLU A 41 5.33 11.45 -12.87
N ARG A 42 4.79 12.49 -13.52
CA ARG A 42 4.71 12.56 -15.00
C ARG A 42 6.11 12.61 -15.62
N MET A 43 7.04 13.35 -15.01
CA MET A 43 8.43 13.40 -15.48
C MET A 43 9.14 12.04 -15.38
N LEU A 44 8.92 11.29 -14.30
CA LEU A 44 9.51 9.96 -14.12
C LEU A 44 8.86 8.89 -15.01
N SER A 45 7.55 9.01 -15.26
CA SER A 45 6.76 8.12 -16.11
C SER A 45 7.01 8.29 -17.61
N ARG A 46 7.81 9.29 -18.03
CA ARG A 46 8.23 9.54 -19.44
C ARG A 46 8.73 8.30 -20.18
N LYS A 47 9.23 7.28 -19.46
CA LYS A 47 9.70 6.02 -20.07
C LYS A 47 8.59 5.09 -20.54
N LEU A 48 7.35 5.29 -20.12
CA LEU A 48 6.23 4.36 -20.35
C LEU A 48 5.08 4.97 -21.17
N SER A 49 4.98 6.30 -21.23
CA SER A 49 3.91 6.99 -21.96
C SER A 49 4.45 8.34 -22.45
N ASN A 50 4.09 8.77 -23.67
CA ASN A 50 4.46 10.05 -24.31
C ASN A 50 3.99 11.32 -23.55
N SER A 51 3.79 11.23 -22.24
CA SER A 51 3.27 12.25 -21.34
C SER A 51 4.37 13.19 -20.82
N GLN A 52 5.21 13.73 -21.71
CA GLN A 52 6.08 14.84 -21.33
C GLN A 52 5.25 16.05 -20.89
N LEU A 53 5.65 16.70 -19.80
CA LEU A 53 5.08 18.01 -19.43
C LEU A 53 5.34 18.99 -20.57
N GLN A 54 4.29 19.64 -21.06
CA GLN A 54 4.41 20.70 -22.04
C GLN A 54 5.11 21.91 -21.43
N ARG A 55 5.73 22.75 -22.27
CA ARG A 55 6.42 23.97 -21.81
C ARG A 55 5.52 24.89 -20.98
N THR A 56 4.25 25.00 -21.35
CA THR A 56 3.23 25.79 -20.62
C THR A 56 2.95 25.21 -19.23
N GLU A 57 2.87 23.89 -19.11
CA GLU A 57 2.72 23.20 -17.83
C GLU A 57 3.95 23.40 -16.95
N LEU A 58 5.17 23.26 -17.51
CA LEU A 58 6.43 23.51 -16.82
C LEU A 58 6.54 24.94 -16.28
N LEU A 59 6.13 25.94 -17.07
CA LEU A 59 6.10 27.33 -16.62
C LEU A 59 5.09 27.53 -15.47
N SER A 60 3.94 26.86 -15.53
CA SER A 60 2.91 26.95 -14.50
C SER A 60 3.40 26.34 -13.17
N VAL A 61 3.97 25.14 -13.19
CA VAL A 61 4.55 24.51 -11.96
C VAL A 61 5.74 25.31 -11.43
N LEU A 62 6.55 25.93 -12.30
CA LEU A 62 7.64 26.80 -11.91
C LEU A 62 7.14 28.06 -11.18
N GLU A 63 6.06 28.69 -11.66
CA GLU A 63 5.45 29.85 -11.01
C GLU A 63 4.95 29.48 -9.60
N VAL A 64 4.30 28.33 -9.47
CA VAL A 64 3.83 27.79 -8.18
C VAL A 64 5.00 27.53 -7.23
N ALA A 65 6.06 26.86 -7.69
CA ALA A 65 7.25 26.59 -6.87
C ALA A 65 7.94 27.88 -6.39
N ARG A 66 8.02 28.90 -7.25
CA ARG A 66 8.56 30.22 -6.89
C ARG A 66 7.67 30.96 -5.90
N ALA A 67 6.36 30.90 -6.04
CA ALA A 67 5.42 31.47 -5.07
C ALA A 67 5.55 30.79 -3.71
N ALA A 68 5.63 29.45 -3.69
CA ALA A 68 5.83 28.68 -2.48
C ALA A 68 7.19 28.94 -1.81
N THR A 69 8.25 29.14 -2.60
CA THR A 69 9.57 29.56 -2.11
C THR A 69 9.50 30.89 -1.36
N ARG A 70 8.72 31.86 -1.85
CA ARG A 70 8.53 33.14 -1.15
C ARG A 70 7.76 32.98 0.15
N ALA A 71 6.78 32.09 0.18
CA ALA A 71 5.97 31.82 1.37
C ALA A 71 6.74 30.99 2.44
N GLN A 72 7.65 30.11 2.02
CA GLN A 72 8.48 29.28 2.90
C GLN A 72 9.96 29.37 2.50
N PRO A 73 10.64 30.49 2.77
CA PRO A 73 12.01 30.73 2.30
C PRO A 73 13.05 29.77 2.90
N GLU A 74 12.76 29.19 4.06
CA GLU A 74 13.61 28.25 4.81
C GLU A 74 13.43 26.78 4.39
N ASN A 75 12.49 26.48 3.49
CA ASN A 75 12.21 25.12 3.01
C ASN A 75 12.89 24.90 1.65
N ALA A 76 13.92 24.04 1.64
CA ALA A 76 14.72 23.70 0.47
C ALA A 76 13.89 23.07 -0.66
N TYR A 77 12.84 22.32 -0.32
CA TYR A 77 12.01 21.58 -1.26
C TYR A 77 11.52 22.44 -2.44
N TRP A 78 10.99 23.63 -2.16
CA TRP A 78 10.44 24.51 -3.21
C TRP A 78 11.49 25.04 -4.17
N ARG A 79 12.70 25.31 -3.66
CA ARG A 79 13.83 25.78 -4.47
C ARG A 79 14.45 24.65 -5.29
N GLU A 80 14.50 23.44 -4.75
CA GLU A 80 14.92 22.24 -5.49
C GLU A 80 13.94 21.91 -6.62
N MET A 81 12.64 21.99 -6.38
CA MET A 81 11.62 21.85 -7.44
C MET A 81 11.73 22.96 -8.48
N THR A 82 12.00 24.20 -8.06
CA THR A 82 12.30 25.33 -8.96
C THR A 82 13.50 25.01 -9.86
N ALA A 83 14.58 24.49 -9.29
CA ALA A 83 15.77 24.08 -10.05
C ALA A 83 15.43 22.97 -11.06
N LEU A 84 14.70 21.94 -10.62
CA LEU A 84 14.25 20.83 -11.47
C LEU A 84 13.51 21.34 -12.72
N PHE A 85 12.52 22.21 -12.56
CA PHE A 85 11.76 22.72 -13.70
C PHE A 85 12.57 23.68 -14.58
N LEU A 86 13.48 24.48 -14.00
CA LEU A 86 14.39 25.32 -14.79
C LEU A 86 15.33 24.48 -15.64
N SER A 87 15.85 23.38 -15.11
CA SER A 87 16.66 22.43 -15.87
C SER A 87 15.89 21.84 -17.04
N GLU A 88 14.65 21.39 -16.80
CA GLU A 88 13.76 20.86 -17.84
C GLU A 88 13.37 21.89 -18.91
N LEU A 89 13.31 23.17 -18.55
CA LEU A 89 13.09 24.28 -19.48
C LEU A 89 14.36 24.67 -20.26
N GLY A 90 15.47 23.98 -20.09
CA GLY A 90 16.75 24.28 -20.74
C GLY A 90 17.45 25.51 -20.18
N LYS A 91 17.25 25.82 -18.90
CA LYS A 91 17.85 26.96 -18.19
C LYS A 91 18.83 26.49 -17.10
N PRO A 92 19.97 25.86 -17.47
CA PRO A 92 20.86 25.21 -16.51
C PRO A 92 21.51 26.19 -15.51
N GLN A 93 21.80 27.43 -15.92
CA GLN A 93 22.39 28.43 -15.03
C GLN A 93 21.41 28.89 -13.94
N GLU A 94 20.16 29.20 -14.32
CA GLU A 94 19.11 29.54 -13.34
C GLU A 94 18.81 28.36 -12.41
N SER A 95 18.80 27.13 -12.95
CA SER A 95 18.66 25.90 -12.16
C SER A 95 19.76 25.78 -11.11
N LEU A 96 21.02 25.97 -11.52
CA LEU A 96 22.17 25.89 -10.62
C LEU A 96 22.13 26.97 -9.54
N GLN A 97 21.69 28.18 -9.88
CA GLN A 97 21.51 29.24 -8.90
C GLN A 97 20.43 28.87 -7.87
N ALA A 98 19.30 28.32 -8.31
CA ALA A 98 18.25 27.87 -7.40
C ALA A 98 18.72 26.76 -6.43
N LEU A 99 19.57 25.83 -6.89
CA LEU A 99 20.22 24.83 -6.02
C LEU A 99 21.17 25.50 -5.01
N ARG A 100 22.01 26.43 -5.47
CA ARG A 100 22.91 27.17 -4.58
C ARG A 100 22.14 27.97 -3.52
N ASP A 101 20.98 28.54 -3.87
CA ASP A 101 20.18 29.25 -2.88
C ASP A 101 19.55 28.26 -1.87
N ALA A 102 19.09 27.11 -2.35
CA ALA A 102 18.50 26.05 -1.52
C ALA A 102 19.48 25.43 -0.50
N GLN A 103 20.79 25.43 -0.79
CA GLN A 103 21.79 24.91 0.16
C GLN A 103 21.78 25.66 1.51
N SER A 104 21.31 26.91 1.51
CA SER A 104 21.24 27.79 2.70
C SER A 104 19.98 27.58 3.53
N CYS A 105 19.01 26.82 3.01
CA CYS A 105 17.77 26.49 3.71
C CYS A 105 18.04 25.50 4.86
N ARG A 106 17.21 25.58 5.90
CA ARG A 106 17.36 24.78 7.12
C ARG A 106 16.55 23.49 7.11
N THR A 107 15.48 23.46 6.32
CA THR A 107 14.49 22.36 6.36
C THR A 107 14.22 21.85 4.96
N TRP A 108 13.79 20.59 4.89
CA TRP A 108 13.20 20.02 3.69
C TRP A 108 11.86 19.40 4.07
N ASN A 109 10.78 19.89 3.47
CA ASN A 109 9.44 19.38 3.70
C ASN A 109 8.65 19.44 2.39
N ASP A 110 8.27 18.27 1.88
CA ASP A 110 7.48 18.10 0.66
C ASP A 110 5.97 18.32 0.88
N VAL A 111 5.56 18.65 2.11
CA VAL A 111 4.18 18.95 2.51
C VAL A 111 3.22 17.76 2.36
N GLN A 112 3.75 16.55 2.09
CA GLN A 112 2.91 15.36 1.93
C GLN A 112 2.25 14.94 3.22
N THR A 113 2.94 15.05 4.36
CA THR A 113 2.38 14.60 5.64
C THR A 113 1.10 15.35 5.99
N ASP A 114 1.13 16.68 5.91
CA ASP A 114 -0.05 17.51 6.18
C ASP A 114 -1.19 17.18 5.21
N ARG A 115 -0.83 16.84 3.97
CA ARG A 115 -1.81 16.43 2.96
C ARG A 115 -2.50 15.13 3.32
N LEU A 116 -1.72 14.09 3.56
CA LEU A 116 -2.19 12.76 3.88
C LEU A 116 -3.02 12.76 5.18
N GLN A 117 -2.68 13.63 6.14
CA GLN A 117 -3.48 13.80 7.37
C GLN A 117 -4.86 14.40 7.09
N LYS A 118 -4.96 15.40 6.19
CA LYS A 118 -6.26 15.94 5.78
C LYS A 118 -7.10 14.92 5.02
N GLU A 119 -6.49 14.19 4.08
CA GLU A 119 -7.16 13.11 3.33
C GLU A 119 -7.66 12.01 4.27
N ARG A 120 -6.84 11.59 5.24
CA ARG A 120 -7.23 10.65 6.29
C ARG A 120 -8.45 11.13 7.07
N LEU A 121 -8.44 12.37 7.56
CA LEU A 121 -9.59 12.94 8.30
C LEU A 121 -10.86 12.96 7.45
N ALA A 122 -10.76 13.25 6.15
CA ALA A 122 -11.88 13.20 5.22
C ALA A 122 -12.39 11.76 4.99
N ILE A 123 -11.50 10.76 5.01
CA ILE A 123 -11.89 9.34 4.96
C ILE A 123 -12.60 8.94 6.25
N GLU A 124 -12.04 9.26 7.43
CA GLU A 124 -12.66 8.97 8.73
C GLU A 124 -14.03 9.61 8.88
N THR A 125 -14.18 10.86 8.46
CA THR A 125 -15.46 11.59 8.50
C THR A 125 -16.53 10.89 7.66
N ARG A 126 -16.18 10.40 6.46
CA ARG A 126 -17.10 9.64 5.60
C ARG A 126 -17.39 8.24 6.14
N ALA A 127 -16.41 7.61 6.77
CA ALA A 127 -16.55 6.28 7.36
C ALA A 127 -17.28 6.28 8.71
N GLY A 128 -17.37 7.44 9.37
CA GLY A 128 -17.99 7.59 10.68
C GLY A 128 -17.20 6.97 11.83
N SER A 129 -15.93 6.63 11.64
CA SER A 129 -15.08 6.02 12.67
C SER A 129 -13.59 6.30 12.45
N SER A 130 -12.82 6.37 13.55
CA SER A 130 -11.35 6.51 13.53
C SER A 130 -10.69 5.17 13.79
N GLN A 131 -10.68 4.34 12.75
CA GLN A 131 -10.06 3.00 12.71
C GLN A 131 -8.62 3.07 12.20
N ALA A 132 -7.90 1.95 12.17
CA ALA A 132 -6.54 1.90 11.64
C ALA A 132 -6.45 2.01 10.10
N TRP A 133 -7.44 1.48 9.37
CA TRP A 133 -7.36 1.36 7.91
C TRP A 133 -7.27 2.69 7.13
N PRO A 134 -7.83 3.84 7.57
CA PRO A 134 -7.62 5.12 6.90
C PRO A 134 -6.14 5.54 6.92
N TYR A 135 -5.40 5.24 7.99
CA TYR A 135 -3.96 5.46 8.04
C TYR A 135 -3.20 4.56 7.06
N ALA A 136 -3.56 3.27 7.00
CA ALA A 136 -2.98 2.36 6.03
C ALA A 136 -3.21 2.85 4.59
N ARG A 137 -4.42 3.32 4.28
CA ARG A 137 -4.76 3.85 2.95
C ARG A 137 -3.85 5.02 2.55
N VAL A 138 -3.72 6.03 3.41
CA VAL A 138 -2.93 7.24 3.10
C VAL A 138 -1.42 6.99 3.18
N TYR A 139 -0.97 6.00 3.96
CA TYR A 139 0.44 5.59 3.98
C TYR A 139 0.91 5.20 2.57
N PHE A 140 0.09 4.43 1.84
CA PHE A 140 0.42 3.99 0.48
C PHE A 140 0.25 5.08 -0.59
N ASP A 141 -0.43 6.19 -0.29
CA ASP A 141 -0.54 7.37 -1.16
C ASP A 141 0.68 8.31 -1.09
N ARG A 142 1.65 8.01 -0.22
CA ARG A 142 2.88 8.79 -0.15
C ARG A 142 3.77 8.49 -1.34
N SER A 143 4.18 9.54 -2.05
CA SER A 143 4.99 9.46 -3.26
C SER A 143 6.45 9.79 -2.94
N ASP A 144 7.41 9.05 -3.49
CA ASP A 144 8.84 9.39 -3.47
C ASP A 144 9.29 10.10 -4.75
N ALA A 145 8.36 10.36 -5.68
CA ALA A 145 8.65 10.90 -7.00
C ALA A 145 9.41 12.24 -6.98
N PRO A 146 9.09 13.25 -6.14
CA PRO A 146 9.87 14.48 -6.11
C PRO A 146 11.32 14.25 -5.72
N ALA A 147 11.56 13.45 -4.67
CA ALA A 147 12.92 13.13 -4.22
C ALA A 147 13.71 12.42 -5.33
N VAL A 148 13.08 11.46 -6.02
CA VAL A 148 13.70 10.74 -7.15
C VAL A 148 13.95 11.65 -8.36
N ALA A 149 13.04 12.58 -8.67
CA ALA A 149 13.23 13.54 -9.75
C ALA A 149 14.36 14.53 -9.44
N ILE A 150 14.44 15.02 -8.20
CA ILE A 150 15.55 15.84 -7.71
C ILE A 150 16.86 15.05 -7.74
N GLN A 151 16.84 13.77 -7.37
CA GLN A 151 18.02 12.88 -7.49
C GLN A 151 18.53 12.83 -8.93
N GLN A 152 17.65 12.72 -9.93
CA GLN A 152 18.06 12.70 -11.35
C GLN A 152 18.74 14.01 -11.78
N LEU A 153 18.20 15.16 -11.34
CA LEU A 153 18.85 16.45 -11.56
C LEU A 153 20.22 16.50 -10.90
N LEU A 154 20.30 16.18 -9.60
CA LEU A 154 21.54 16.28 -8.83
C LEU A 154 22.60 15.30 -9.33
N HIS A 155 22.20 14.15 -9.85
CA HIS A 155 23.08 13.20 -10.53
C HIS A 155 23.72 13.82 -11.77
N HIS A 156 22.93 14.50 -12.60
CA HIS A 156 23.42 15.22 -13.77
C HIS A 156 24.38 16.36 -13.38
N VAL A 157 24.07 17.11 -12.33
CA VAL A 157 24.96 18.15 -11.79
C VAL A 157 26.27 17.56 -11.29
N ALA A 158 26.23 16.43 -10.56
CA ALA A 158 27.42 15.74 -10.08
C ALA A 158 28.30 15.20 -11.23
N ASP A 159 27.68 14.77 -12.33
CA ASP A 159 28.40 14.30 -13.53
C ASP A 159 29.19 15.41 -14.23
N GLN A 160 28.62 16.62 -14.28
CA GLN A 160 29.28 17.78 -14.87
C GLN A 160 30.35 18.38 -13.94
N ALA A 161 30.26 18.11 -12.64
CA ALA A 161 31.17 18.63 -11.64
C ALA A 161 32.49 17.84 -11.62
N LYS A 162 33.56 18.44 -12.17
CA LYS A 162 34.89 17.82 -12.19
C LYS A 162 35.57 17.86 -10.81
N MET A 163 36.29 16.79 -10.45
CA MET A 163 37.00 16.66 -9.17
C MET A 163 38.33 17.44 -9.09
N ASP A 164 38.78 17.98 -10.22
CA ASP A 164 40.04 18.74 -10.36
C ASP A 164 39.83 20.26 -10.34
N SER A 165 38.59 20.74 -10.45
CA SER A 165 38.27 22.17 -10.45
C SER A 165 37.63 22.61 -9.13
N LYS A 166 37.98 23.83 -8.68
CA LYS A 166 37.40 24.41 -7.46
C LYS A 166 35.87 24.50 -7.54
N ASP A 167 35.35 24.93 -8.69
CA ASP A 167 33.90 25.01 -8.93
C ASP A 167 33.24 23.63 -8.90
N GLY A 168 33.87 22.61 -9.48
CA GLY A 168 33.34 21.24 -9.46
C GLY A 168 33.34 20.64 -8.05
N LEU A 169 34.38 20.90 -7.24
CA LEU A 169 34.40 20.50 -5.83
C LEU A 169 33.27 21.17 -5.04
N LEU A 170 33.03 22.47 -5.23
CA LEU A 170 31.91 23.17 -4.60
C LEU A 170 30.56 22.60 -5.05
N LEU A 171 30.37 22.32 -6.34
CA LEU A 171 29.14 21.72 -6.83
C LEU A 171 28.88 20.33 -6.24
N ARG A 172 29.91 19.51 -6.04
CA ARG A 172 29.78 18.22 -5.35
C ARG A 172 29.40 18.38 -3.88
N TYR A 173 29.98 19.36 -3.19
CA TYR A 173 29.52 19.71 -1.84
C TYR A 173 28.04 20.13 -1.84
N VAL A 174 27.60 20.96 -2.81
CA VAL A 174 26.18 21.35 -2.96
C VAL A 174 25.29 20.12 -3.12
N VAL A 175 25.67 19.19 -4.01
CA VAL A 175 24.93 17.92 -4.20
C VAL A 175 24.82 17.14 -2.88
N ALA A 176 25.93 16.99 -2.14
CA ALA A 176 25.90 16.30 -0.85
C ALA A 176 25.00 17.02 0.17
N LYS A 177 25.04 18.35 0.22
CA LYS A 177 24.21 19.16 1.10
C LYS A 177 22.73 18.96 0.82
N HIS A 178 22.31 18.96 -0.44
CA HIS A 178 20.93 18.65 -0.82
C HIS A 178 20.51 17.24 -0.44
N GLY A 179 21.37 16.25 -0.67
CA GLY A 179 21.12 14.87 -0.22
C GLY A 179 20.87 14.80 1.29
N SER A 180 21.64 15.54 2.09
CA SER A 180 21.45 15.61 3.55
C SER A 180 20.13 16.28 3.93
N LEU A 181 19.74 17.37 3.25
CA LEU A 181 18.48 18.06 3.50
C LEU A 181 17.29 17.14 3.22
N ILE A 182 17.29 16.44 2.09
CA ILE A 182 16.24 15.46 1.73
C ILE A 182 16.21 14.33 2.77
N ARG A 183 17.37 13.76 3.12
CA ARG A 183 17.47 12.66 4.08
C ARG A 183 16.89 13.03 5.45
N ASP A 184 17.28 14.19 5.97
CA ASP A 184 16.92 14.62 7.33
C ASP A 184 15.49 15.18 7.40
N GLY A 185 14.98 15.74 6.30
CA GLY A 185 13.63 16.27 6.21
C GLY A 185 12.56 15.25 5.80
N ALA A 186 12.95 14.17 5.13
CA ALA A 186 12.03 13.15 4.63
C ALA A 186 11.18 12.52 5.75
N LYS A 187 9.90 12.32 5.45
CA LYS A 187 8.94 11.66 6.35
C LYS A 187 8.65 10.20 5.97
N SER A 188 9.27 9.70 4.91
CA SER A 188 9.33 8.29 4.54
C SER A 188 10.75 7.78 4.42
N LEU A 189 10.95 6.49 4.70
CA LEU A 189 12.23 5.81 4.53
C LEU A 189 12.68 5.83 3.07
N ARG A 190 11.74 5.71 2.12
CA ARG A 190 12.03 5.72 0.68
C ARG A 190 12.63 7.05 0.24
N ALA A 191 12.01 8.18 0.56
CA ALA A 191 12.53 9.49 0.23
C ALA A 191 13.85 9.78 0.97
N GLY A 192 13.95 9.40 2.25
CA GLY A 192 15.19 9.60 3.00
C GLY A 192 16.35 8.75 2.48
N ARG A 193 16.07 7.54 1.97
CA ARG A 193 17.06 6.70 1.28
C ARG A 193 17.54 7.34 -0.02
N VAL A 194 16.65 7.96 -0.79
CA VAL A 194 17.04 8.73 -1.98
C VAL A 194 18.00 9.86 -1.60
N GLY A 195 17.69 10.61 -0.52
CA GLY A 195 18.60 11.62 0.05
C GLY A 195 19.96 11.04 0.42
N ALA A 196 19.98 9.91 1.12
CA ALA A 196 21.21 9.22 1.51
C ALA A 196 22.03 8.76 0.29
N GLU A 197 21.38 8.30 -0.78
CA GLU A 197 22.05 7.92 -2.03
C GLU A 197 22.63 9.13 -2.77
N ILE A 198 21.96 10.29 -2.75
CA ILE A 198 22.48 11.55 -3.32
C ILE A 198 23.78 11.96 -2.61
N VAL A 199 23.83 11.85 -1.28
CA VAL A 199 25.05 12.15 -0.49
C VAL A 199 26.23 11.31 -0.98
N GLU A 200 26.01 10.01 -1.23
CA GLU A 200 27.06 9.11 -1.72
C GLU A 200 27.45 9.37 -3.17
N GLU A 201 26.52 9.84 -3.98
CA GLU A 201 26.78 10.14 -5.38
C GLU A 201 27.69 11.37 -5.55
N ALA A 202 27.67 12.30 -4.58
CA ALA A 202 28.50 13.50 -4.59
C ALA A 202 30.00 13.22 -4.70
N CYS A 203 30.51 12.12 -4.11
CA CYS A 203 31.92 11.76 -4.20
C CYS A 203 32.28 10.81 -5.35
N ARG A 204 31.29 10.30 -6.10
CA ARG A 204 31.55 9.33 -7.17
C ARG A 204 31.96 10.03 -8.46
N THR A 205 32.98 9.47 -9.10
CA THR A 205 33.33 9.79 -10.49
C THR A 205 32.59 8.85 -11.45
N VAL A 206 32.40 9.26 -12.70
CA VAL A 206 31.76 8.46 -13.76
C VAL A 206 32.39 7.06 -13.87
N SER A 207 33.72 6.95 -13.74
CA SER A 207 34.46 5.68 -13.80
C SER A 207 34.27 4.78 -12.57
N SER A 208 33.95 5.34 -11.41
CA SER A 208 33.79 4.59 -10.14
C SER A 208 32.40 3.99 -9.95
N ARG A 209 31.39 4.42 -10.73
CA ARG A 209 29.98 4.03 -10.56
C ARG A 209 29.70 2.55 -10.77
N THR A 210 30.47 1.90 -11.63
CA THR A 210 30.28 0.48 -11.97
C THR A 210 30.72 -0.45 -10.85
N VAL A 211 31.54 0.02 -9.89
CA VAL A 211 32.11 -0.83 -8.84
C VAL A 211 31.56 -0.46 -7.46
N ARG A 212 30.57 -1.26 -7.01
CA ARG A 212 29.98 -1.15 -5.66
C ARG A 212 30.87 -1.81 -4.60
N SER A 213 31.97 -1.16 -4.25
CA SER A 213 32.84 -1.57 -3.12
C SER A 213 32.77 -0.53 -2.01
N VAL A 214 32.43 -0.98 -0.78
CA VAL A 214 32.38 -0.11 0.42
C VAL A 214 33.73 0.59 0.64
N HIS A 215 34.84 -0.13 0.46
CA HIS A 215 36.17 0.45 0.59
C HIS A 215 36.42 1.58 -0.42
N ARG A 216 36.07 1.37 -1.70
CA ARG A 216 36.22 2.42 -2.72
C ARG A 216 35.35 3.64 -2.45
N GLN A 217 34.14 3.42 -1.93
CA GLN A 217 33.24 4.48 -1.55
C GLN A 217 33.82 5.32 -0.40
N LEU A 218 34.37 4.68 0.63
CA LEU A 218 35.07 5.38 1.72
C LEU A 218 36.26 6.19 1.20
N LEU A 219 37.09 5.62 0.32
CA LEU A 219 38.21 6.34 -0.29
C LEU A 219 37.74 7.56 -1.10
N ALA A 220 36.65 7.42 -1.87
CA ALA A 220 36.09 8.52 -2.64
C ALA A 220 35.58 9.67 -1.76
N ARG A 221 34.95 9.35 -0.62
CA ARG A 221 34.54 10.36 0.38
C ARG A 221 35.74 11.13 0.92
N TYR A 222 36.79 10.43 1.35
CA TYR A 222 38.01 11.06 1.87
C TYR A 222 38.74 11.88 0.81
N ASP A 223 38.81 11.41 -0.43
CA ASP A 223 39.39 12.15 -1.55
C ASP A 223 38.65 13.49 -1.78
N LEU A 224 37.32 13.49 -1.82
CA LEU A 224 36.55 14.73 -1.95
C LEU A 224 36.79 15.70 -0.78
N ILE A 225 36.80 15.21 0.46
CA ILE A 225 37.05 16.04 1.66
C ILE A 225 38.47 16.65 1.60
N ASN A 226 39.47 15.84 1.26
CA ASN A 226 40.86 16.31 1.22
C ASN A 226 41.07 17.32 0.09
N ARG A 227 40.50 17.08 -1.10
CA ARG A 227 40.54 18.04 -2.22
C ARG A 227 39.85 19.36 -1.88
N LEU A 228 38.72 19.34 -1.19
CA LEU A 228 38.08 20.57 -0.70
C LEU A 228 39.01 21.33 0.27
N ARG A 229 39.69 20.62 1.18
CA ARG A 229 40.64 21.23 2.12
C ARG A 229 41.84 21.84 1.38
N GLU A 230 42.43 21.11 0.45
CA GLU A 230 43.56 21.56 -0.39
C GLU A 230 43.20 22.76 -1.26
N ALA A 231 41.95 22.82 -1.76
CA ALA A 231 41.44 23.95 -2.53
C ALA A 231 41.16 25.23 -1.71
N GLY A 232 41.29 25.16 -0.37
CA GLY A 232 41.03 26.26 0.57
C GLY A 232 39.62 26.28 1.16
N PHE A 233 38.80 25.26 0.91
CA PHE A 233 37.41 25.17 1.38
C PHE A 233 37.26 24.36 2.67
N GLY A 234 38.09 24.68 3.68
CA GLY A 234 38.15 23.92 4.93
C GLY A 234 36.82 23.77 5.67
N GLN A 235 35.98 24.81 5.68
CA GLN A 235 34.65 24.77 6.30
C GLN A 235 33.73 23.74 5.63
N PHE A 236 33.65 23.76 4.29
CA PHE A 236 32.83 22.81 3.53
C PHE A 236 33.33 21.38 3.67
N ALA A 237 34.66 21.18 3.74
CA ALA A 237 35.25 19.87 4.00
C ALA A 237 34.83 19.31 5.38
N SER A 238 34.83 20.15 6.41
CA SER A 238 34.39 19.77 7.76
C SER A 238 32.91 19.44 7.83
N GLU A 239 32.06 20.24 7.19
CA GLU A 239 30.61 19.98 7.13
C GLU A 239 30.31 18.71 6.33
N LEU A 240 30.99 18.50 5.19
CA LEU A 240 30.83 17.29 4.38
C LEU A 240 31.19 16.01 5.16
N ASN A 241 32.22 16.07 6.00
CA ASN A 241 32.56 14.96 6.90
C ASN A 241 31.42 14.65 7.89
N ILE A 242 30.76 15.68 8.45
CA ILE A 242 29.59 15.49 9.32
C ILE A 242 28.44 14.86 8.53
N ILE A 243 28.17 15.34 7.31
CA ILE A 243 27.12 14.81 6.43
C ILE A 243 27.33 13.32 6.18
N TYR A 244 28.55 12.88 5.85
CA TYR A 244 28.85 11.46 5.61
C TYR A 244 28.68 10.60 6.86
N ARG A 245 29.13 11.07 8.03
CA ARG A 245 28.95 10.32 9.29
C ARG A 245 27.48 10.17 9.65
N GLN A 246 26.69 11.23 9.49
CA GLN A 246 25.24 11.16 9.67
C GLN A 246 24.59 10.24 8.63
N ASN A 247 25.14 10.17 7.42
CA ASN A 247 24.64 9.28 6.38
C ASN A 247 24.85 7.81 6.74
N ASP A 248 26.02 7.47 7.28
CA ASP A 248 26.31 6.13 7.78
C ASP A 248 25.37 5.76 8.95
N ASN A 249 25.14 6.68 9.88
CA ASN A 249 24.19 6.48 10.97
C ASN A 249 22.77 6.25 10.44
N TYR A 250 22.33 7.06 9.46
CA TYR A 250 21.02 6.90 8.83
C TYR A 250 20.90 5.53 8.15
N LEU A 251 21.85 5.16 7.29
CA LEU A 251 21.84 3.87 6.59
C LEU A 251 21.87 2.68 7.56
N ALA A 252 22.59 2.78 8.68
CA ALA A 252 22.58 1.76 9.73
C ALA A 252 21.24 1.69 10.48
N SER A 253 20.54 2.82 10.65
CA SER A 253 19.22 2.89 11.30
C SER A 253 18.07 2.42 10.41
N VAL A 254 18.16 2.66 9.10
CA VAL A 254 17.09 2.43 8.11
C VAL A 254 17.23 1.09 7.38
N ALA A 255 18.26 0.30 7.67
CA ALA A 255 18.45 -1.05 7.15
C ALA A 255 17.45 -2.08 7.72
N TYR A 256 16.16 -1.74 7.84
CA TYR A 256 15.08 -2.70 8.06
C TYR A 256 14.68 -3.25 6.68
N PRO A 257 15.08 -4.48 6.30
CA PRO A 257 14.80 -5.04 4.98
C PRO A 257 13.30 -5.18 4.67
N ASP A 258 12.43 -5.09 5.70
CA ASP A 258 11.02 -5.46 5.60
C ASP A 258 10.05 -4.30 5.94
N SER A 259 10.47 -3.02 5.84
CA SER A 259 9.57 -1.90 6.22
C SER A 259 8.29 -1.85 5.38
N ASP A 260 8.41 -2.07 4.07
CA ASP A 260 7.29 -2.16 3.15
C ASP A 260 6.40 -3.38 3.45
N GLU A 261 7.01 -4.54 3.76
CA GLU A 261 6.27 -5.75 4.12
C GLU A 261 5.51 -5.56 5.43
N PHE A 262 6.15 -4.95 6.44
CA PHE A 262 5.53 -4.63 7.72
C PHE A 262 4.32 -3.69 7.55
N ALA A 263 4.46 -2.64 6.73
CA ALA A 263 3.35 -1.75 6.43
C ALA A 263 2.23 -2.45 5.66
N ASN A 264 2.55 -3.34 4.70
CA ASN A 264 1.57 -4.15 3.99
C ASN A 264 0.81 -5.08 4.92
N GLN A 265 1.50 -5.75 5.85
CA GLN A 265 0.91 -6.62 6.86
C GLN A 265 -0.04 -5.83 7.78
N LEU A 266 0.38 -4.67 8.29
CA LEU A 266 -0.47 -3.79 9.09
C LEU A 266 -1.70 -3.30 8.30
N GLY A 267 -1.51 -2.96 7.02
CA GLY A 267 -2.59 -2.57 6.12
C GLY A 267 -3.63 -3.68 5.96
N PHE A 268 -3.19 -4.90 5.66
CA PHE A 268 -4.08 -6.05 5.55
C PHE A 268 -4.80 -6.35 6.87
N GLN A 269 -4.08 -6.36 7.99
CA GLN A 269 -4.67 -6.55 9.31
C GLN A 269 -5.73 -5.49 9.62
N SER A 270 -5.47 -4.22 9.32
CA SER A 270 -6.43 -3.14 9.56
C SER A 270 -7.77 -3.32 8.83
N VAL A 271 -7.73 -3.87 7.60
CA VAL A 271 -8.94 -4.22 6.84
C VAL A 271 -9.72 -5.34 7.52
N VAL A 272 -9.03 -6.41 7.90
CA VAL A 272 -9.66 -7.55 8.57
C VAL A 272 -10.28 -7.11 9.90
N LEU A 273 -9.54 -6.37 10.72
CA LEU A 273 -10.01 -5.88 12.02
C LEU A 273 -11.23 -4.96 11.86
N ALA A 274 -11.22 -4.05 10.89
CA ALA A 274 -12.36 -3.14 10.68
C ALA A 274 -13.66 -3.86 10.28
N ALA A 275 -13.56 -5.00 9.59
CA ALA A 275 -14.70 -5.67 8.98
C ALA A 275 -15.17 -6.95 9.69
N LEU A 276 -14.28 -7.61 10.44
CA LEU A 276 -14.50 -8.97 10.96
C LEU A 276 -15.76 -9.11 11.84
N PRO A 277 -16.01 -8.25 12.85
CA PRO A 277 -17.20 -8.40 13.70
C PRO A 277 -18.51 -8.28 12.92
N SER A 278 -18.61 -7.29 12.03
CA SER A 278 -19.79 -7.06 11.18
C SER A 278 -19.98 -8.20 10.18
N ALA A 279 -18.89 -8.71 9.59
CA ALA A 279 -18.94 -9.84 8.66
C ALA A 279 -19.41 -11.14 9.34
N LEU A 280 -19.00 -11.39 10.58
CA LEU A 280 -19.45 -12.54 11.38
C LEU A 280 -20.94 -12.42 11.75
N LEU A 281 -21.42 -11.23 12.11
CA LEU A 281 -22.83 -10.99 12.40
C LEU A 281 -23.71 -11.17 11.15
N LEU A 282 -23.29 -10.64 9.99
CA LEU A 282 -23.99 -10.87 8.72
C LEU A 282 -24.03 -12.35 8.37
N THR A 283 -22.91 -13.06 8.54
CA THR A 283 -22.83 -14.51 8.35
C THR A 283 -23.81 -15.24 9.28
N ALA A 284 -23.94 -14.82 10.53
CA ALA A 284 -24.92 -15.39 11.46
C ALA A 284 -26.38 -15.17 11.01
N VAL A 285 -26.70 -14.00 10.45
CA VAL A 285 -28.03 -13.73 9.86
C VAL A 285 -28.34 -14.71 8.73
N PHE A 286 -27.37 -15.02 7.85
CA PHE A 286 -27.54 -16.05 6.83
C PHE A 286 -27.81 -17.44 7.44
N GLY A 287 -27.10 -17.78 8.53
CA GLY A 287 -27.37 -18.99 9.30
C GLY A 287 -28.79 -19.05 9.86
N LEU A 288 -29.28 -17.94 10.43
CA LEU A 288 -30.65 -17.82 10.95
C LEU A 288 -31.70 -17.96 9.84
N LEU A 289 -31.45 -17.41 8.65
CA LEU A 289 -32.32 -17.58 7.49
C LEU A 289 -32.38 -19.04 7.04
N ALA A 290 -31.24 -19.72 6.94
CA ALA A 290 -31.17 -21.14 6.60
C ALA A 290 -31.89 -22.02 7.64
N PHE A 291 -31.69 -21.72 8.93
CA PHE A 291 -32.38 -22.41 10.04
C PHE A 291 -33.89 -22.21 9.98
N SER A 292 -34.33 -20.97 9.72
CA SER A 292 -35.75 -20.61 9.61
C SER A 292 -36.42 -21.31 8.43
N LEU A 293 -35.74 -21.35 7.28
CA LEU A 293 -36.19 -22.09 6.10
C LEU A 293 -36.33 -23.59 6.40
N GLY A 294 -35.30 -24.21 6.98
CA GLY A 294 -35.37 -25.60 7.44
C GLY A 294 -36.46 -25.84 8.48
N SER A 295 -36.79 -24.84 9.29
CA SER A 295 -37.89 -24.91 10.26
C SER A 295 -39.27 -24.82 9.63
N ALA A 296 -39.41 -24.06 8.53
CA ALA A 296 -40.65 -23.83 7.82
C ALA A 296 -41.05 -24.97 6.87
N ILE A 297 -40.09 -25.66 6.24
CA ILE A 297 -40.35 -26.76 5.28
C ILE A 297 -41.37 -27.79 5.82
N PRO A 298 -41.21 -28.39 7.00
CA PRO A 298 -42.17 -29.39 7.49
C PRO A 298 -43.53 -28.81 7.88
N ARG A 299 -43.65 -27.49 8.05
CA ARG A 299 -44.88 -26.80 8.47
C ARG A 299 -45.74 -26.30 7.30
N SER A 300 -45.21 -26.26 6.09
CA SER A 300 -45.89 -25.67 4.92
C SER A 300 -45.96 -26.64 3.75
N ASP A 301 -47.17 -27.06 3.39
CA ASP A 301 -47.40 -27.98 2.27
C ASP A 301 -46.89 -27.42 0.94
N ARG A 302 -46.95 -26.08 0.76
CA ARG A 302 -46.40 -25.39 -0.42
C ARG A 302 -44.89 -25.57 -0.50
N LEU A 303 -44.17 -25.37 0.61
CA LEU A 303 -42.71 -25.57 0.63
C LEU A 303 -42.36 -27.04 0.46
N GLN A 304 -43.11 -27.96 1.06
CA GLN A 304 -42.90 -29.38 0.81
C GLN A 304 -43.10 -29.74 -0.66
N ALA A 305 -44.08 -29.17 -1.36
CA ALA A 305 -44.31 -29.40 -2.78
C ALA A 305 -43.12 -28.89 -3.64
N VAL A 306 -42.59 -27.71 -3.32
CA VAL A 306 -41.42 -27.13 -4.01
C VAL A 306 -40.15 -27.96 -3.77
N PHE A 307 -39.93 -28.42 -2.54
CA PHE A 307 -38.75 -29.20 -2.14
C PHE A 307 -38.94 -30.72 -2.20
N ARG A 308 -39.84 -31.23 -3.06
CA ARG A 308 -39.93 -32.66 -3.36
C ARG A 308 -38.85 -33.08 -4.36
N TYR A 309 -38.58 -34.38 -4.38
CA TYR A 309 -37.89 -35.00 -5.52
C TYR A 309 -38.80 -34.91 -6.75
N PRO A 310 -38.29 -34.57 -7.96
CA PRO A 310 -36.88 -34.39 -8.34
C PRO A 310 -36.30 -32.98 -8.14
N THR A 311 -37.13 -31.98 -7.84
CA THR A 311 -36.76 -30.55 -7.84
C THR A 311 -35.52 -30.23 -7.00
N VAL A 312 -35.41 -30.77 -5.79
CA VAL A 312 -34.24 -30.54 -4.90
C VAL A 312 -32.95 -31.08 -5.51
N PHE A 313 -33.02 -32.25 -6.13
CA PHE A 313 -31.87 -32.88 -6.76
C PHE A 313 -31.42 -32.05 -7.97
N SER A 314 -32.37 -31.62 -8.81
CA SER A 314 -32.08 -30.74 -9.95
C SER A 314 -31.46 -29.41 -9.51
N VAL A 315 -31.98 -28.77 -8.45
CA VAL A 315 -31.40 -27.53 -7.91
C VAL A 315 -29.98 -27.76 -7.36
N GLY A 316 -29.76 -28.85 -6.64
CA GLY A 316 -28.43 -29.21 -6.13
C GLY A 316 -27.41 -29.44 -7.25
N VAL A 317 -27.80 -30.16 -8.30
CA VAL A 317 -26.97 -30.40 -9.49
C VAL A 317 -26.70 -29.10 -10.25
N VAL A 318 -27.71 -28.25 -10.47
CA VAL A 318 -27.53 -26.96 -11.15
C VAL A 318 -26.61 -26.05 -10.35
N LEU A 319 -26.76 -25.97 -9.02
CA LEU A 319 -25.87 -25.18 -8.16
C LEU A 319 -24.43 -25.74 -8.18
N ALA A 320 -24.26 -27.06 -8.16
CA ALA A 320 -22.95 -27.69 -8.26
C ALA A 320 -22.29 -27.46 -9.63
N LEU A 321 -23.04 -27.52 -10.72
CA LEU A 321 -22.57 -27.22 -12.08
C LEU A 321 -22.23 -25.73 -12.25
N LEU A 322 -23.07 -24.83 -11.73
CA LEU A 322 -22.81 -23.39 -11.72
C LEU A 322 -21.54 -23.08 -10.92
N ALA A 323 -21.38 -23.69 -9.75
CA ALA A 323 -20.19 -23.53 -8.94
C ALA A 323 -18.95 -24.15 -9.60
N TYR A 324 -19.06 -25.31 -10.26
CA TYR A 324 -17.98 -25.88 -11.06
C TYR A 324 -17.57 -24.96 -12.21
N ALA A 325 -18.54 -24.40 -12.94
CA ALA A 325 -18.29 -23.45 -14.01
C ALA A 325 -17.59 -22.18 -13.50
N LEU A 326 -17.88 -21.76 -12.26
CA LEU A 326 -17.26 -20.60 -11.63
C LEU A 326 -15.89 -20.88 -10.99
N THR A 327 -15.55 -22.13 -10.67
CA THR A 327 -14.37 -22.45 -9.82
C THR A 327 -13.40 -23.46 -10.41
N LEU A 328 -13.79 -24.23 -11.43
CA LEU A 328 -12.97 -25.26 -12.12
C LEU A 328 -12.34 -26.34 -11.21
N LEU A 329 -12.80 -26.50 -9.96
CA LEU A 329 -12.23 -27.44 -9.00
C LEU A 329 -13.05 -28.75 -8.90
N PRO A 330 -12.54 -29.91 -9.39
CA PRO A 330 -13.26 -31.18 -9.40
C PRO A 330 -13.28 -31.92 -8.05
N LEU A 331 -12.44 -31.52 -7.09
CA LEU A 331 -12.22 -32.28 -5.84
C LEU A 331 -13.37 -32.14 -4.82
N ALA A 332 -14.20 -31.10 -4.92
CA ALA A 332 -15.27 -30.83 -3.94
C ALA A 332 -16.43 -31.83 -4.01
N GLY A 333 -16.58 -32.56 -5.12
CA GLY A 333 -17.63 -33.57 -5.31
C GLY A 333 -17.38 -34.92 -4.64
N LEU A 334 -16.12 -35.23 -4.29
CA LEU A 334 -15.74 -36.56 -3.76
C LEU A 334 -15.88 -36.69 -2.23
N ALA A 335 -16.12 -35.60 -1.50
CA ALA A 335 -16.21 -35.61 -0.03
C ALA A 335 -17.56 -36.11 0.54
N LEU A 336 -18.52 -36.50 -0.31
CA LEU A 336 -19.92 -36.82 0.03
C LEU A 336 -20.13 -38.13 0.83
N GLY A 337 -19.06 -38.81 1.24
CA GLY A 337 -19.12 -40.17 1.81
C GLY A 337 -18.98 -40.30 3.34
N LEU A 338 -18.77 -39.23 4.10
CA LEU A 338 -18.61 -39.29 5.57
C LEU A 338 -19.88 -38.88 6.31
N SER A 339 -20.08 -39.45 7.50
CA SER A 339 -21.30 -39.35 8.33
C SER A 339 -22.04 -38.01 8.18
N GLY A 340 -23.32 -38.05 7.76
CA GLY A 340 -24.05 -36.88 7.26
C GLY A 340 -24.03 -35.67 8.21
N SER A 341 -24.08 -35.89 9.52
CA SER A 341 -24.00 -34.81 10.52
C SER A 341 -22.62 -34.16 10.62
N PHE A 342 -21.54 -34.95 10.54
CA PHE A 342 -20.17 -34.41 10.55
C PHE A 342 -19.89 -33.58 9.30
N MET A 343 -20.29 -34.09 8.13
CA MET A 343 -20.13 -33.38 6.86
C MET A 343 -20.89 -32.05 6.86
N ILE A 344 -22.14 -32.03 7.33
CA ILE A 344 -22.93 -30.79 7.44
C ILE A 344 -22.26 -29.78 8.39
N GLY A 345 -21.68 -30.25 9.50
CA GLY A 345 -20.92 -29.41 10.43
C GLY A 345 -19.68 -28.78 9.78
N LEU A 346 -18.86 -29.59 9.10
CA LEU A 346 -17.65 -29.13 8.41
C LEU A 346 -17.98 -28.15 7.27
N LEU A 347 -19.03 -28.43 6.49
CA LEU A 347 -19.53 -27.53 5.46
C LEU A 347 -20.02 -26.22 6.08
N GLY A 348 -20.70 -26.27 7.23
CA GLY A 348 -21.11 -25.08 7.99
C GLY A 348 -19.93 -24.20 8.41
N LEU A 349 -18.89 -24.78 9.00
CA LEU A 349 -17.68 -24.04 9.40
C LEU A 349 -16.94 -23.44 8.22
N THR A 350 -16.79 -24.20 7.14
CA THR A 350 -16.17 -23.73 5.89
C THR A 350 -16.98 -22.57 5.28
N PHE A 351 -18.31 -22.69 5.32
CA PHE A 351 -19.21 -21.64 4.85
C PHE A 351 -19.09 -20.36 5.70
N VAL A 352 -19.00 -20.49 7.03
CA VAL A 352 -18.75 -19.33 7.92
C VAL A 352 -17.46 -18.61 7.52
N ALA A 353 -16.36 -19.35 7.34
CA ALA A 353 -15.07 -18.76 6.98
C ALA A 353 -15.12 -18.05 5.62
N LEU A 354 -15.68 -18.70 4.59
CA LEU A 354 -15.77 -18.14 3.25
C LEU A 354 -16.73 -16.95 3.16
N LEU A 355 -17.90 -17.03 3.81
CA LEU A 355 -18.87 -15.95 3.78
C LEU A 355 -18.39 -14.72 4.57
N THR A 356 -17.68 -14.95 5.68
CA THR A 356 -17.01 -13.88 6.42
C THR A 356 -15.95 -13.20 5.57
N LEU A 357 -15.09 -13.99 4.90
CA LEU A 357 -14.09 -13.47 3.96
C LEU A 357 -14.75 -12.67 2.83
N TYR A 358 -15.84 -13.17 2.25
CA TYR A 358 -16.60 -12.47 1.22
C TYR A 358 -17.06 -11.08 1.69
N PHE A 359 -17.64 -10.98 2.90
CA PHE A 359 -18.07 -9.70 3.44
C PHE A 359 -16.90 -8.77 3.75
N VAL A 360 -15.79 -9.27 4.30
CA VAL A 360 -14.57 -8.48 4.53
C VAL A 360 -14.07 -7.88 3.21
N LEU A 361 -13.98 -8.69 2.15
CA LEU A 361 -13.51 -8.25 0.84
C LEU A 361 -14.42 -7.21 0.17
N ARG A 362 -15.71 -7.17 0.55
CA ARG A 362 -16.72 -6.22 0.03
C ARG A 362 -16.80 -4.91 0.82
N THR A 363 -15.99 -4.73 1.86
CA THR A 363 -15.95 -3.47 2.62
C THR A 363 -15.21 -2.36 1.88
N THR A 364 -15.54 -1.11 2.20
CA THR A 364 -14.84 0.08 1.71
C THR A 364 -13.37 0.10 2.14
N ALA A 365 -13.07 -0.40 3.34
CA ALA A 365 -11.69 -0.55 3.83
C ALA A 365 -10.87 -1.48 2.93
N SER A 366 -11.41 -2.67 2.63
CA SER A 366 -10.81 -3.60 1.67
C SER A 366 -10.64 -2.96 0.31
N GLU A 367 -11.67 -2.26 -0.16
CA GLU A 367 -11.64 -1.62 -1.47
C GLU A 367 -10.49 -0.60 -1.58
N GLN A 368 -10.40 0.29 -0.61
CA GLN A 368 -9.44 1.38 -0.60
C GLN A 368 -8.00 0.87 -0.36
N VAL A 369 -7.80 -0.01 0.62
CA VAL A 369 -6.45 -0.47 1.00
C VAL A 369 -5.88 -1.46 0.00
N LEU A 370 -6.66 -2.45 -0.48
CA LEU A 370 -6.14 -3.45 -1.43
C LEU A 370 -5.81 -2.82 -2.78
N THR A 371 -6.59 -1.82 -3.21
CA THR A 371 -6.25 -1.05 -4.41
C THR A 371 -4.97 -0.23 -4.22
N ALA A 372 -4.76 0.35 -3.04
CA ALA A 372 -3.51 1.08 -2.73
C ALA A 372 -2.27 0.16 -2.65
N LEU A 373 -2.48 -1.11 -2.29
CA LEU A 373 -1.46 -2.16 -2.28
C LEU A 373 -1.17 -2.74 -3.67
N ASP A 374 -1.90 -2.32 -4.71
CA ASP A 374 -1.84 -2.89 -6.06
C ASP A 374 -2.06 -4.41 -6.07
N TYR A 375 -2.89 -4.90 -5.15
CA TYR A 375 -3.22 -6.33 -5.09
C TYR A 375 -4.31 -6.62 -6.13
N PRO A 376 -4.04 -7.43 -7.17
CA PRO A 376 -5.02 -7.73 -8.18
C PRO A 376 -6.15 -8.54 -7.56
N ARG A 377 -7.35 -7.93 -7.47
CA ARG A 377 -8.51 -8.57 -6.83
C ARG A 377 -8.92 -9.86 -7.54
N ASP A 378 -8.54 -10.04 -8.79
CA ASP A 378 -9.02 -11.13 -9.63
C ASP A 378 -8.12 -12.39 -9.60
N VAL A 379 -6.91 -12.32 -9.05
CA VAL A 379 -5.87 -13.35 -9.30
C VAL A 379 -5.80 -14.48 -8.27
N ALA A 380 -6.42 -14.35 -7.08
CA ALA A 380 -6.39 -15.44 -6.10
C ALA A 380 -7.66 -15.61 -5.25
N PHE A 381 -8.36 -14.53 -4.88
CA PHE A 381 -9.56 -14.60 -4.02
C PHE A 381 -10.53 -13.45 -4.33
N GLY A 382 -10.89 -13.28 -5.60
CA GLY A 382 -11.87 -12.26 -5.98
C GLY A 382 -13.24 -12.53 -5.34
N PRO A 383 -14.02 -11.48 -5.02
CA PRO A 383 -15.37 -11.65 -4.49
C PRO A 383 -16.26 -12.63 -5.28
N PRO A 384 -16.18 -12.71 -6.64
CA PRO A 384 -16.93 -13.71 -7.41
C PRO A 384 -16.53 -15.14 -7.12
N MET A 385 -15.22 -15.41 -6.99
CA MET A 385 -14.71 -16.76 -6.69
C MET A 385 -15.15 -17.21 -5.30
N VAL A 386 -15.02 -16.34 -4.28
CA VAL A 386 -15.45 -16.64 -2.91
C VAL A 386 -16.97 -16.86 -2.85
N ALA A 387 -17.76 -16.06 -3.58
CA ALA A 387 -19.20 -16.28 -3.70
C ALA A 387 -19.54 -17.61 -4.39
N GLY A 388 -18.81 -17.98 -5.45
CA GLY A 388 -18.93 -19.27 -6.13
C GLY A 388 -18.66 -20.46 -5.19
N LEU A 389 -17.64 -20.36 -4.33
CA LEU A 389 -17.35 -21.36 -3.30
C LEU A 389 -18.45 -21.44 -2.22
N CYS A 390 -19.03 -20.31 -1.83
CA CYS A 390 -20.19 -20.30 -0.92
C CYS A 390 -21.39 -21.02 -1.55
N LEU A 391 -21.69 -20.74 -2.83
CA LEU A 391 -22.77 -21.41 -3.57
C LEU A 391 -22.50 -22.90 -3.75
N LEU A 392 -21.25 -23.29 -3.97
CA LEU A 392 -20.84 -24.70 -4.03
C LEU A 392 -21.21 -25.43 -2.75
N ILE A 393 -20.89 -24.85 -1.59
CA ILE A 393 -21.21 -25.45 -0.29
C ILE A 393 -22.73 -25.59 -0.11
N VAL A 394 -23.51 -24.56 -0.47
CA VAL A 394 -24.98 -24.64 -0.41
C VAL A 394 -25.50 -25.75 -1.33
N GLY A 395 -24.96 -25.87 -2.55
CA GLY A 395 -25.27 -26.96 -3.47
C GLY A 395 -24.93 -28.34 -2.91
N LEU A 396 -23.77 -28.49 -2.27
CA LEU A 396 -23.35 -29.73 -1.61
C LEU A 396 -24.29 -30.11 -0.46
N VAL A 397 -24.73 -29.15 0.37
CA VAL A 397 -25.74 -29.39 1.42
C VAL A 397 -27.06 -29.86 0.80
N ALA A 398 -27.50 -29.20 -0.28
CA ALA A 398 -28.74 -29.56 -0.98
C ALA A 398 -28.68 -30.94 -1.66
N LEU A 399 -27.50 -31.38 -2.09
CA LEU A 399 -27.28 -32.68 -2.75
C LEU A 399 -27.03 -33.82 -1.75
N ALA A 400 -26.38 -33.52 -0.62
CA ALA A 400 -26.17 -34.47 0.47
C ALA A 400 -27.48 -34.98 1.07
N ALA A 401 -28.46 -34.09 1.25
CA ALA A 401 -29.76 -34.44 1.84
C ALA A 401 -30.53 -35.53 1.07
N PRO A 402 -30.76 -35.43 -0.27
CA PRO A 402 -31.44 -36.47 -1.03
C PRO A 402 -30.63 -37.78 -1.13
N LEU A 403 -29.30 -37.72 -1.25
CA LEU A 403 -28.46 -38.93 -1.24
C LEU A 403 -28.60 -39.70 0.07
N TRP A 404 -28.57 -38.98 1.20
CA TRP A 404 -28.71 -39.60 2.50
C TRP A 404 -30.14 -40.09 2.76
N ALA A 405 -31.15 -39.33 2.33
CA ALA A 405 -32.55 -39.76 2.38
C ALA A 405 -32.78 -41.04 1.59
N PHE A 406 -32.19 -41.15 0.40
CA PHE A 406 -32.25 -42.36 -0.42
C PHE A 406 -31.57 -43.54 0.28
N ALA A 407 -30.35 -43.37 0.78
CA ALA A 407 -29.59 -44.42 1.46
C ALA A 407 -30.32 -44.96 2.70
N GLN A 408 -31.00 -44.09 3.45
CA GLN A 408 -31.73 -44.43 4.68
C GLN A 408 -33.22 -44.72 4.44
N ARG A 409 -33.70 -44.67 3.19
CA ARG A 409 -35.12 -44.83 2.81
C ARG A 409 -36.06 -43.87 3.57
N LEU A 410 -35.60 -42.64 3.82
CA LEU A 410 -36.36 -41.58 4.49
C LEU A 410 -36.96 -40.60 3.47
N ARG A 411 -37.95 -39.81 3.91
CA ARG A 411 -38.51 -38.73 3.08
C ARG A 411 -37.44 -37.63 2.89
N THR A 412 -37.14 -37.29 1.64
CA THR A 412 -36.16 -36.24 1.28
C THR A 412 -36.45 -34.89 1.96
N THR A 413 -37.72 -34.51 2.07
CA THR A 413 -38.14 -33.26 2.73
C THR A 413 -37.77 -33.23 4.21
N LEU A 414 -37.84 -34.38 4.89
CA LEU A 414 -37.49 -34.52 6.30
C LEU A 414 -35.97 -34.42 6.50
N VAL A 415 -35.19 -35.12 5.67
CA VAL A 415 -33.72 -35.09 5.73
C VAL A 415 -33.17 -33.71 5.35
N LEU A 416 -33.72 -33.07 4.31
CA LEU A 416 -33.35 -31.70 3.92
C LEU A 416 -33.69 -30.68 5.02
N SER A 417 -34.87 -30.78 5.63
CA SER A 417 -35.26 -29.94 6.77
C SER A 417 -34.26 -30.09 7.93
N MET A 418 -33.88 -31.31 8.28
CA MET A 418 -32.88 -31.54 9.33
C MET A 418 -31.50 -31.00 8.95
N ALA A 419 -31.07 -31.20 7.70
CA ALA A 419 -29.79 -30.72 7.22
C ALA A 419 -29.72 -29.18 7.24
N LEU A 420 -30.75 -28.49 6.77
CA LEU A 420 -30.81 -27.02 6.77
C LEU A 420 -30.88 -26.44 8.18
N ARG A 421 -31.60 -27.08 9.11
CA ARG A 421 -31.61 -26.67 10.52
C ARG A 421 -30.23 -26.84 11.15
N SER A 422 -29.60 -28.00 10.96
CA SER A 422 -28.26 -28.27 11.51
C SER A 422 -27.22 -27.29 10.94
N PHE A 423 -27.17 -27.15 9.61
CA PHE A 423 -26.31 -26.21 8.90
C PHE A 423 -26.54 -24.76 9.35
N GLY A 424 -27.79 -24.31 9.34
CA GLY A 424 -28.16 -22.94 9.72
C GLY A 424 -27.87 -22.63 11.19
N SER A 425 -28.17 -23.56 12.10
CA SER A 425 -27.85 -23.40 13.53
C SER A 425 -26.34 -23.35 13.77
N CYS A 426 -25.55 -24.19 13.09
CA CYS A 426 -24.09 -24.17 13.15
C CYS A 426 -23.53 -22.80 12.73
N ILE A 427 -23.97 -22.28 11.58
CA ILE A 427 -23.54 -20.96 11.08
C ILE A 427 -23.96 -19.83 12.01
N ALA A 428 -25.22 -19.84 12.47
CA ALA A 428 -25.77 -18.80 13.34
C ALA A 428 -25.05 -18.74 14.68
N ILE A 429 -24.92 -19.89 15.37
CA ILE A 429 -24.26 -19.99 16.68
C ILE A 429 -22.78 -19.63 16.54
N THR A 430 -22.09 -20.23 15.57
CA THR A 430 -20.65 -19.97 15.36
C THR A 430 -20.41 -18.50 15.03
N GLY A 431 -21.20 -17.90 14.14
CA GLY A 431 -21.07 -16.49 13.76
C GLY A 431 -21.31 -15.54 14.94
N VAL A 432 -22.37 -15.77 15.75
CA VAL A 432 -22.65 -14.94 16.94
C VAL A 432 -21.57 -15.10 18.00
N VAL A 433 -21.20 -16.33 18.35
CA VAL A 433 -20.17 -16.60 19.36
C VAL A 433 -18.83 -16.03 18.92
N ALA A 434 -18.44 -16.25 17.66
CA ALA A 434 -17.22 -15.66 17.12
C ALA A 434 -17.27 -14.13 17.12
N ALA A 435 -18.39 -13.49 16.75
CA ALA A 435 -18.52 -12.04 16.77
C ALA A 435 -18.35 -11.47 18.20
N ILE A 436 -18.97 -12.11 19.20
CA ILE A 436 -18.87 -11.70 20.61
C ILE A 436 -17.44 -11.84 21.12
N LEU A 437 -16.78 -12.97 20.82
CA LEU A 437 -15.42 -13.24 21.29
C LEU A 437 -14.37 -12.39 20.56
N THR A 438 -14.55 -12.15 19.27
CA THR A 438 -13.57 -11.41 18.46
C THR A 438 -13.67 -9.91 18.64
N ALA A 439 -14.87 -9.35 18.91
CA ALA A 439 -15.07 -7.91 19.05
C ALA A 439 -14.08 -7.20 20.01
N PRO A 440 -13.90 -7.63 21.29
CA PRO A 440 -12.96 -6.95 22.19
C PRO A 440 -11.50 -7.05 21.72
N ILE A 441 -11.12 -8.22 21.19
CA ILE A 441 -9.77 -8.45 20.66
C ILE A 441 -9.51 -7.53 19.46
N VAL A 442 -10.49 -7.44 18.56
CA VAL A 442 -10.43 -6.61 17.36
C VAL A 442 -10.28 -5.14 17.71
N VAL A 443 -11.03 -4.64 18.69
CA VAL A 443 -10.93 -3.24 19.14
C VAL A 443 -9.54 -2.94 19.71
N GLN A 444 -8.98 -3.84 20.52
CA GLN A 444 -7.66 -3.67 21.09
C GLN A 444 -6.56 -3.68 20.01
N LEU A 445 -6.64 -4.62 19.07
CA LEU A 445 -5.68 -4.72 17.96
C LEU A 445 -5.80 -3.56 16.98
N ASP A 446 -7.01 -3.09 16.69
CA ASP A 446 -7.22 -1.91 15.82
C ASP A 446 -6.61 -0.66 16.45
N HIS A 447 -6.74 -0.48 17.77
CA HIS A 447 -6.12 0.63 18.47
C HIS A 447 -4.58 0.60 18.36
N ALA A 448 -3.97 -0.55 18.59
CA ALA A 448 -2.52 -0.74 18.46
C ALA A 448 -2.02 -0.51 17.02
N ASN A 449 -2.76 -1.03 16.04
CA ASN A 449 -2.45 -0.84 14.62
C ASN A 449 -2.59 0.62 14.22
N ARG A 450 -3.62 1.32 14.74
CA ARG A 450 -3.84 2.74 14.49
C ARG A 450 -2.71 3.59 15.03
N GLU A 451 -2.25 3.33 16.26
CA GLU A 451 -1.10 4.04 16.83
C GLU A 451 0.15 3.84 15.98
N THR A 452 0.48 2.59 15.65
CA THR A 452 1.65 2.25 14.83
C THR A 452 1.58 2.89 13.45
N LEU A 453 0.45 2.76 12.74
CA LEU A 453 0.26 3.35 11.42
C LEU A 453 0.25 4.89 11.47
N SER A 454 -0.25 5.50 12.54
CA SER A 454 -0.21 6.96 12.70
C SER A 454 1.22 7.49 12.80
N GLN A 455 2.10 6.77 13.49
CA GLN A 455 3.51 7.10 13.61
C GLN A 455 4.22 6.92 12.26
N LEU A 456 3.96 5.81 11.55
CA LEU A 456 4.49 5.56 10.21
C LEU A 456 4.07 6.63 9.20
N VAL A 457 2.79 7.04 9.19
CA VAL A 457 2.29 8.09 8.29
C VAL A 457 2.91 9.45 8.62
N THR A 458 3.15 9.75 9.89
CA THR A 458 3.63 11.07 10.32
C THR A 458 5.14 11.23 10.11
N ASN A 459 5.94 10.24 10.53
CA ASN A 459 7.39 10.27 10.44
C ASN A 459 7.97 8.85 10.53
N GLU A 460 8.00 8.16 9.39
CA GLU A 460 8.48 6.77 9.29
C GLU A 460 9.94 6.59 9.79
N PRO A 461 10.92 7.44 9.42
CA PRO A 461 12.28 7.30 9.96
C PRO A 461 12.37 7.38 11.48
N LEU A 462 11.60 8.30 12.10
CA LEU A 462 11.59 8.47 13.54
C LEU A 462 11.01 7.24 14.25
N PHE A 463 9.94 6.65 13.70
CA PHE A 463 9.34 5.42 14.24
C PHE A 463 10.38 4.29 14.36
N TYR A 464 11.13 4.02 13.28
CA TYR A 464 12.16 2.97 13.30
C TYR A 464 13.36 3.29 14.19
N THR A 465 13.64 4.58 14.42
CA THR A 465 14.72 5.01 15.32
C THR A 465 14.33 4.81 16.79
N LEU A 466 13.08 5.10 17.17
CA LEU A 466 12.59 4.97 18.55
C LEU A 466 12.27 3.52 18.95
N ARG A 467 12.04 2.63 17.98
CA ARG A 467 11.69 1.22 18.25
C ARG A 467 12.90 0.33 18.58
N ARG A 468 14.11 0.78 18.30
CA ARG A 468 15.36 0.09 18.66
C ARG A 468 15.73 0.41 20.10
#